data_AF-A0A2H0FS39-F1
#
_entry.id   AF-A0A2H0FS39-F1
#
_cell.length_a   1.000
_cell.length_b   1.000
_cell.length_c   1.000
_cell.angle_alpha   90.00
_cell.angle_beta   90.00
_cell.angle_gamma   90.00
#
_symmetry.space_group_name_H-M   'P 1'
#
loop_
_entity.id
_entity.type
_entity.pdbx_description
1 polymer ?
#
loop_
_entity_poly.entity_id
_entity_poly.type
_entity_poly.pdbx_seq_one_letter_code
_entity_poly.pdbx_strand_id
1 'polypeptide(L)' 'MKNEIYIHLKVALFVGIILNLINQGENIINLNFDALNYFKVLLTFFVPFAVSIYSATKTKQGLKKTESEIEK' A
#
# COMPACT_ATOMS: atom_id res chain seq x y z
N MET A 1 9.73 14.65 4.35
CA MET A 1 9.85 13.18 4.44
C MET A 1 8.85 12.55 5.41
N LYS A 2 8.77 12.99 6.68
CA LYS A 2 7.85 12.38 7.66
C LYS A 2 6.37 12.40 7.21
N ASN A 3 5.92 13.48 6.58
CA ASN A 3 4.55 13.63 6.09
C ASN A 3 4.21 12.69 4.93
N GLU A 4 5.15 12.45 4.01
CA GLU A 4 4.98 11.52 2.89
C GLU A 4 4.77 10.10 3.40
N ILE A 5 5.62 9.68 4.35
CA ILE A 5 5.52 8.35 4.98
C ILE A 5 4.18 8.20 5.70
N TYR A 6 3.69 9.24 6.38
CA TYR A 6 2.39 9.24 7.04
C TYR A 6 1.23 9.01 6.05
N ILE A 7 1.27 9.64 4.87
CA ILE A 7 0.25 9.45 3.83
C ILE A 7 0.29 8.01 3.31
N HIS A 8 1.47 7.50 2.95
CA HIS A 8 1.63 6.13 2.46
C HIS A 8 1.19 5.09 3.49
N LEU A 9 1.49 5.32 4.78
CA LEU A 9 1.06 4.44 5.86
C LEU A 9 -0.47 4.46 6.05
N LYS A 10 -1.10 5.65 5.96
CA LYS A 10 -2.56 5.78 6.06
C LYS A 10 -3.27 5.07 4.91
N VAL A 11 -2.77 5.22 3.69
CA VAL A 11 -3.27 4.50 2.51
C VAL A 11 -3.08 2.99 2.69
N ALA A 12 -1.90 2.56 3.13
CA ALA A 12 -1.62 1.15 3.36
C ALA A 12 -2.53 0.53 4.43
N LEU A 13 -2.83 1.27 5.49
CA LEU A 13 -3.74 0.81 6.55
C LEU A 13 -5.16 0.67 6.02
N PHE A 14 -5.68 1.69 5.33
CA PHE A 14 -7.05 1.69 4.81
C PHE A 14 -7.26 0.59 3.77
N VAL A 15 -6.37 0.53 2.77
CA VAL A 15 -6.44 -0.47 1.70
C VAL A 15 -6.17 -1.87 2.27
N GLY A 16 -5.21 -1.99 3.19
CA GLY A 16 -4.86 -3.26 3.82
C GLY A 16 -6.00 -3.86 4.66
N ILE A 17 -6.78 -3.03 5.37
CA ILE A 17 -7.98 -3.49 6.09
C ILE A 17 -9.00 -4.08 5.12
N ILE A 18 -9.27 -3.38 4.01
CA ILE A 18 -10.24 -3.83 2.99
C ILE A 18 -9.77 -5.15 2.36
N LEU A 19 -8.50 -5.24 1.97
CA LEU A 19 -7.96 -6.47 1.37
C LEU A 19 -7.93 -7.63 2.37
N ASN A 20 -7.61 -7.39 3.64
CA ASN A 20 -7.62 -8.43 4.65
C ASN A 20 -9.05 -8.97 4.88
N LEU A 21 -10.06 -8.09 4.82
CA LEU A 21 -11.47 -8.45 4.91
C LEU A 21 -11.94 -9.26 3.69
N ILE A 22 -11.48 -8.93 2.47
CA ILE A 22 -11.82 -9.72 1.27
C ILE A 22 -11.11 -11.08 1.25
N ASN A 23 -9.85 -11.12 1.69
CA ASN A 23 -8.99 -12.30 1.52
C ASN A 23 -9.22 -13.38 2.60
N GLN A 24 -9.58 -12.99 3.81
CA GLN A 24 -9.81 -13.90 4.94
C GLN A 24 -10.77 -13.32 5.98
N GLY A 25 -11.69 -12.44 5.54
CA GLY A 25 -12.68 -11.83 6.41
C GLY A 25 -13.59 -12.83 7.09
N GLU A 26 -13.93 -13.95 6.45
CA GLU A 26 -14.71 -15.02 7.09
C GLU A 26 -14.00 -15.56 8.34
N ASN A 27 -12.69 -15.82 8.27
CA ASN A 27 -11.92 -16.31 9.43
C ASN A 27 -11.78 -15.22 10.51
N ILE A 28 -11.67 -13.96 10.12
CA ILE A 28 -11.60 -12.82 11.06
C ILE A 28 -12.95 -12.60 11.77
N ILE A 29 -14.06 -12.64 11.03
CA ILE A 29 -15.42 -12.45 11.56
C ILE A 29 -15.80 -13.62 12.47
N ASN A 30 -15.41 -14.85 12.11
CA ASN A 30 -15.63 -16.05 12.91
C ASN A 30 -14.64 -16.20 14.07
N LEU A 31 -13.74 -15.23 14.31
CA LEU A 31 -12.70 -15.24 15.35
C LEU A 31 -11.83 -16.52 15.31
N ASN A 32 -11.66 -17.11 14.13
CA ASN A 32 -10.91 -18.34 13.93
C ASN A 32 -9.45 -18.02 13.57
N PHE A 33 -8.68 -17.65 14.59
CA PHE A 33 -7.28 -17.23 14.45
C PHE A 33 -6.32 -18.37 14.06
N ASP A 34 -6.64 -19.62 14.39
CA ASP A 34 -5.83 -20.79 14.03
C ASP A 34 -5.86 -21.08 12.52
N ALA A 35 -6.93 -20.68 11.83
CA ALA A 35 -7.05 -20.82 10.38
C ALA A 35 -6.54 -19.58 9.61
N LEU A 36 -5.99 -18.57 10.29
CA LEU A 36 -5.47 -17.38 9.62
C LEU A 36 -4.13 -17.66 8.95
N ASN A 37 -4.03 -17.25 7.69
CA ASN A 37 -2.76 -17.30 7.00
C ASN A 37 -2.01 -15.98 7.26
N TYR A 38 -1.11 -16.00 8.24
CA TYR A 38 -0.32 -14.82 8.62
C TYR A 38 0.52 -14.24 7.47
N PHE A 39 0.97 -15.07 6.52
CA PHE A 39 1.66 -14.58 5.33
C PHE A 39 0.73 -13.76 4.42
N LYS A 40 -0.53 -14.20 4.25
CA LYS A 40 -1.57 -13.43 3.56
C LYS A 40 -1.90 -12.12 4.28
N VAL A 41 -1.95 -12.11 5.62
CA VAL A 41 -2.15 -10.88 6.42
C VAL A 41 -1.01 -9.89 6.12
N LEU A 42 0.24 -10.36 6.20
CA LEU A 42 1.40 -9.49 5.97
C LEU A 42 1.38 -8.87 4.56
N LEU A 43 1.12 -9.67 3.53
CA LEU A 43 1.04 -9.19 2.15
C LEU A 43 -0.09 -8.20 1.93
N THR A 44 -1.24 -8.37 2.59
CA THR A 44 -2.39 -7.48 2.41
C THR A 44 -2.13 -6.06 2.91
N PHE A 45 -1.22 -5.87 3.88
CA PHE A 45 -0.74 -4.54 4.29
C PHE A 45 0.52 -4.07 3.55
N PHE A 46 1.43 -5.01 3.21
CA PHE A 46 2.70 -4.68 2.57
C PHE A 46 2.53 -4.24 1.11
N VAL A 47 1.67 -4.91 0.34
CA VAL A 47 1.48 -4.63 -1.09
C VAL A 47 0.96 -3.20 -1.32
N PRO A 48 -0.10 -2.71 -0.63
CA PRO A 48 -0.58 -1.35 -0.83
C PRO A 48 0.46 -0.28 -0.47
N PHE A 49 1.26 -0.51 0.56
CA PHE A 49 2.36 0.38 0.93
C PHE A 49 3.42 0.46 -0.18
N ALA A 50 3.89 -0.69 -0.67
CA ALA A 50 4.90 -0.77 -1.72
C ALA A 50 4.42 -0.12 -3.04
N VAL A 51 3.17 -0.37 -3.43
CA VAL A 51 2.56 0.25 -4.63
C VAL A 51 2.44 1.77 -4.47
N SER A 52 2.09 2.26 -3.28
CA SER A 52 1.98 3.70 -3.00
C SER A 52 3.33 4.42 -3.18
N ILE A 53 4.43 3.82 -2.68
CA ILE A 53 5.80 4.35 -2.83
C ILE A 53 6.26 4.27 -4.29
N TYR A 54 6.01 3.14 -4.96
CA TYR A 54 6.40 2.95 -6.37
C TYR A 54 5.73 4.00 -7.27
N SER A 55 4.42 4.20 -7.10
CA SER A 55 3.65 5.20 -7.85
C SER A 55 4.20 6.62 -7.63
N ALA A 56 4.44 7.00 -6.37
CA ALA A 56 5.00 8.32 -6.04
C ALA A 56 6.38 8.55 -6.67
N THR A 57 7.24 7.53 -6.68
CA THR A 57 8.58 7.61 -7.26
C THR A 57 8.52 7.76 -8.78
N LYS A 58 7.66 6.98 -9.45
CA LYS A 58 7.50 7.03 -10.91
C LYS A 58 6.95 8.38 -11.38
N THR A 59 5.95 8.92 -10.70
CA THR A 59 5.39 10.24 -11.00
C THR A 59 6.44 11.34 -10.83
N LYS A 60 7.26 11.27 -9.77
CA LYS A 60 8.35 12.22 -9.53
C LYS A 60 9.44 12.18 -10.61
N GLN A 61 9.74 11.00 -11.15
CA GLN A 61 10.67 10.86 -12.28
C GLN A 61 10.09 11.42 -13.59
N GLY A 62 8.79 11.24 -13.82
CA GLY A 62 8.08 11.83 -14.97
C GLY A 62 8.14 13.36 -14.98
N LEU A 63 7.86 14.00 -13.84
CA LEU A 63 7.94 15.46 -13.66
C LEU A 63 9.34 16.01 -13.99
N LYS A 64 10.40 15.40 -13.43
CA LYS A 64 11.79 15.82 -13.72
C LYS A 64 12.15 15.70 -15.20
N LYS A 65 11.60 14.71 -15.89
CA LYS A 65 11.83 14.52 -17.33
C LYS A 65 11.18 15.65 -18.14
N THR A 66 9.93 16.00 -17.84
CA THR A 66 9.21 17.11 -18.51
C THR A 66 9.88 18.46 -18.30
N GLU A 67 10.36 18.78 -17.10
CA GLU A 67 11.09 20.02 -16.83
C GLU A 67 12.35 20.15 -17.71
N SER A 68 13.10 19.05 -17.88
CA SER A 68 14.32 19.02 -18.71
C SER A 68 14.07 19.11 -20.23
N GLU A 69 12.84 18.86 -20.68
CA GLU A 69 12.43 19.01 -22.08
C GLU A 69 11.91 20.42 -22.38
N ILE A 70 11.33 21.11 -21.38
CA ILE A 70 10.85 22.50 -21.51
C ILE A 70 12.02 23.52 -21.47
N GLU A 71 13.10 23.21 -20.76
CA GLU A 71 14.27 24.10 -20.63
C GLU A 71 15.28 24.00 -21.79
N LYS A 72 15.03 23.13 -22.79
CA LYS A 72 15.84 22.97 -24.00
C LYS A 72 15.21 23.67 -25.20
#